data_AF-A0A2A5QU14-F1
#
_entry.id   AF-A0A2A5QU14-F1
#
_cell.length_a   1.000
_cell.length_b   1.000
_cell.length_c   1.000
_cell.angle_alpha   90.00
_cell.angle_beta   90.00
_cell.angle_gamma   90.00
#
_symmetry.space_group_name_H-M   'P 1'
#
loop_
_entity.id
_entity.type
_entity.pdbx_description
1 polymer ?
#
loop_
_entity_poly.entity_id
_entity_poly.type
_entity_poly.pdbx_seq_one_letter_code
_entity_poly.pdbx_strand_id
1 'polypeptide(L)'
;MRLDADWMVRADDRILEFLRDDGPHPPSKMEDDERIKFGAEYLGRRCRDYLEPHGLLKNLGNGVYAITEDGAAYLDGELDVSELEPRD
;
A
#
# COMPACT_ATOMS: atom_id res chain seq x y z
N MET A 1 -8.81 -14.58 -4.28
CA MET A 1 -9.66 -13.60 -3.58
C MET A 1 -8.76 -12.96 -2.56
N ARG A 2 -8.67 -11.62 -2.51
CA ARG A 2 -7.84 -10.95 -1.49
C ARG A 2 -8.49 -11.12 -0.12
N LEU A 3 -7.64 -11.23 0.90
CA LEU A 3 -8.06 -11.50 2.28
C LEU A 3 -7.84 -10.23 3.11
N ASP A 4 -8.72 -9.26 2.88
CA ASP A 4 -8.60 -7.90 3.40
C ASP A 4 -8.80 -7.83 4.92
N ALA A 5 -8.11 -6.90 5.57
CA ALA A 5 -8.32 -6.59 6.99
C ALA A 5 -9.37 -5.48 7.18
N ASP A 6 -10.03 -5.43 8.34
CA ASP A 6 -11.04 -4.42 8.67
C ASP A 6 -10.51 -2.97 8.62
N TRP A 7 -9.20 -2.78 8.78
CA TRP A 7 -8.55 -1.47 8.71
C TRP A 7 -8.25 -1.01 7.28
N MET A 8 -8.37 -1.90 6.29
CA MET A 8 -8.10 -1.58 4.90
C MET A 8 -9.24 -0.83 4.25
N VAL A 9 -8.89 0.00 3.29
CA VAL A 9 -9.80 0.76 2.44
C VAL A 9 -9.40 0.58 0.98
N ARG A 10 -10.31 0.92 0.06
CA ARG A 10 -10.03 0.83 -1.39
C ARG A 10 -8.78 1.56 -1.86
N ALA A 11 -8.34 2.60 -1.14
CA ALA A 11 -7.11 3.30 -1.49
C ALA A 11 -5.88 2.40 -1.33
N ASP A 12 -5.87 1.51 -0.35
CA ASP A 12 -4.74 0.65 -0.04
C ASP A 12 -4.44 -0.34 -1.16
N ASP A 13 -5.49 -0.98 -1.68
CA ASP A 13 -5.42 -1.80 -2.89
C ASP A 13 -4.75 -1.06 -4.05
N ARG A 14 -5.19 0.18 -4.30
CA ARG A 14 -4.68 0.95 -5.44
C ARG A 14 -3.25 1.40 -5.25
N ILE A 15 -2.85 1.72 -4.02
CA ILE A 15 -1.46 2.03 -3.68
C ILE A 15 -0.56 0.81 -3.96
N LEU A 16 -0.97 -0.37 -3.49
CA LEU A 16 -0.21 -1.61 -3.66
C LEU A 16 -0.14 -2.00 -5.15
N GLU A 17 -1.26 -1.94 -5.86
CA GLU A 17 -1.31 -2.21 -7.31
C GLU A 17 -0.40 -1.26 -8.09
N PHE A 18 -0.48 0.05 -7.83
CA PHE A 18 0.38 1.05 -8.48
C PHE A 18 1.86 0.76 -8.23
N LEU A 19 2.25 0.55 -6.97
CA LEU A 19 3.65 0.30 -6.62
C LEU A 19 4.18 -1.03 -7.14
N ARG A 20 3.31 -2.02 -7.39
CA ARG A 20 3.67 -3.27 -8.04
C ARG A 20 3.93 -3.08 -9.54
N ASP A 21 3.09 -2.30 -10.21
CA ASP A 21 3.14 -2.11 -11.66
C ASP A 21 4.24 -1.10 -12.06
N ASP A 22 4.32 0.04 -11.38
CA ASP A 22 5.19 1.18 -11.70
C ASP A 22 6.50 1.20 -10.90
N GLY A 23 6.57 0.43 -9.81
CA GLY A 23 7.71 0.41 -8.90
C GLY A 23 7.71 1.57 -7.90
N PRO A 24 8.87 1.84 -7.25
CA PRO A 24 8.91 2.75 -6.11
C PRO A 24 8.64 4.21 -6.48
N HIS A 25 7.62 4.79 -5.85
CA HIS A 25 7.18 6.16 -6.13
C HIS A 25 6.61 6.85 -4.87
N PRO A 26 6.60 8.20 -4.84
CA PRO A 26 5.92 8.93 -3.79
C PRO A 26 4.40 8.99 -4.04
N PRO A 27 3.58 9.23 -3.00
CA PRO A 27 2.13 9.38 -3.11
C PRO A 27 1.68 10.45 -4.12
N SER A 28 2.48 11.49 -4.33
CA SER A 28 2.19 12.53 -5.33
C SER A 28 2.21 12.02 -6.78
N LYS A 29 2.85 10.88 -7.05
CA LYS A 29 2.79 10.22 -8.37
C LYS A 29 1.61 9.28 -8.51
N MET A 30 1.14 8.71 -7.40
CA MET A 30 -0.03 7.86 -7.38
C MET A 30 -1.31 8.64 -7.66
N GLU A 31 -1.41 9.90 -7.22
CA GLU A 31 -2.57 10.77 -7.47
C GLU A 31 -2.83 11.01 -8.98
N ASP A 32 -1.80 10.89 -9.83
CA ASP A 32 -1.91 11.05 -11.28
C ASP A 32 -2.47 9.78 -11.99
N ASP A 33 -2.59 8.64 -11.30
CA ASP A 33 -3.11 7.38 -11.87
C ASP A 33 -4.64 7.37 -11.98
N GLU A 34 -5.17 7.01 -13.14
CA GLU A 34 -6.61 7.02 -13.41
C GLU A 34 -7.42 6.09 -12.49
N ARG A 35 -6.82 5.03 -11.95
CA ARG A 35 -7.43 4.08 -10.99
C ARG A 35 -7.54 4.67 -9.59
N ILE A 36 -6.78 5.73 -9.30
CA ILE A 36 -6.68 6.35 -7.98
C ILE A 36 -7.56 7.61 -7.95
N LYS A 37 -8.49 7.65 -7.01
CA LYS A 37 -9.45 8.76 -6.82
C LYS A 37 -9.23 9.52 -5.52
N PHE A 38 -8.02 9.46 -4.98
CA PHE A 38 -7.63 10.04 -3.71
C PHE A 38 -6.43 10.96 -3.88
N GLY A 39 -6.37 12.06 -3.13
CA GLY A 39 -5.25 13.00 -3.21
C GLY A 39 -3.98 12.50 -2.49
N ALA A 40 -2.83 13.03 -2.88
CA ALA A 40 -1.52 12.59 -2.39
C ALA A 40 -1.36 12.62 -0.86
N GLU A 41 -1.97 13.60 -0.18
CA GLU A 41 -1.93 13.70 1.29
C GLU A 41 -2.59 12.48 1.96
N TYR A 42 -3.76 12.09 1.48
CA TYR A 42 -4.48 10.93 2.00
C TYR A 42 -3.74 9.62 1.68
N LEU A 43 -3.24 9.49 0.45
CA LEU A 43 -2.44 8.34 0.03
C LEU A 43 -1.19 8.19 0.89
N GLY A 44 -0.45 9.29 1.12
CA GLY A 44 0.73 9.28 1.97
C GLY A 44 0.44 8.93 3.42
N ARG A 45 -0.73 9.33 3.93
CA ARG A 45 -1.20 8.90 5.25
C ARG A 45 -1.46 7.39 5.29
N ARG A 46 -2.10 6.83 4.27
CA ARG A 46 -2.32 5.37 4.15
C ARG A 46 -1.00 4.60 4.08
N CYS A 47 -0.05 5.05 3.26
CA CYS A 47 1.27 4.43 3.17
C CYS A 47 1.98 4.36 4.52
N ARG A 48 2.09 5.50 5.22
CA ARG A 48 2.87 5.63 6.46
C ARG A 48 2.20 5.04 7.69
N ASP A 49 0.89 5.28 7.86
CA ASP A 49 0.22 4.98 9.13
C ASP A 49 -0.43 3.59 9.13
N TYR A 50 -0.54 2.94 7.96
CA TYR A 50 -1.23 1.66 7.82
C TYR A 50 -0.40 0.64 7.03
N LEU A 51 -0.03 0.91 5.78
CA LEU A 51 0.58 -0.14 4.95
C LEU A 51 2.02 -0.49 5.32
N GLU A 52 2.84 0.52 5.62
CA GLU A 52 4.22 0.32 6.07
C GLU A 52 4.29 -0.37 7.44
N PRO A 53 3.52 0.03 8.47
CA PRO A 53 3.49 -0.66 9.75
C PRO A 53 3.08 -2.13 9.65
N HIS A 54 2.14 -2.48 8.76
CA HIS A 54 1.76 -3.88 8.54
C HIS A 54 2.73 -4.62 7.60
N GLY A 55 3.82 -3.97 7.17
CA GLY A 55 4.86 -4.59 6.37
C GLY A 55 4.51 -4.82 4.90
N LEU A 56 3.41 -4.23 4.40
CA LEU A 56 2.98 -4.36 3.00
C LEU A 56 3.73 -3.39 2.08
N LEU A 57 4.23 -2.29 2.64
CA LEU A 57 5.09 -1.33 1.97
C LEU A 57 6.38 -1.10 2.78
N LYS A 58 7.36 -0.50 2.12
CA LYS A 58 8.59 0.00 2.75
C LYS A 58 8.91 1.42 2.27
N ASN A 59 9.13 2.35 3.19
CA ASN A 59 9.65 3.67 2.87
C ASN A 59 11.15 3.60 2.55
N LEU A 60 11.53 4.08 1.37
CA LEU A 60 12.92 4.14 0.89
C LEU A 60 13.60 5.48 1.20
N GLY A 61 12.90 6.40 1.88
CA GLY A 61 13.32 7.77 2.17
C GLY A 61 12.56 8.81 1.34
N ASN A 62 12.47 10.03 1.85
CA ASN A 62 11.78 11.17 1.20
C ASN A 62 10.33 10.89 0.78
N GLY A 63 9.64 9.97 1.47
CA GLY A 63 8.25 9.60 1.17
C GLY A 63 8.08 8.75 -0.09
N VAL A 64 9.16 8.15 -0.61
CA VAL A 64 9.11 7.14 -1.67
C VAL A 64 8.82 5.79 -1.04
N TYR A 65 7.79 5.10 -1.52
CA TYR A 65 7.39 3.78 -1.03
C TYR A 65 7.63 2.72 -2.10
N ALA A 66 7.98 1.51 -1.67
CA ALA A 66 8.03 0.31 -2.51
C ALA A 66 7.11 -0.77 -1.91
N ILE A 67 6.52 -1.60 -2.77
CA ILE A 67 5.81 -2.80 -2.33
C ILE A 67 6.80 -3.84 -1.77
N THR A 68 6.42 -4.55 -0.71
CA THR A 68 7.19 -5.66 -0.14
C THR A 68 6.74 -7.01 -0.72
N GLU A 69 7.43 -8.09 -0.32
CA GLU A 69 6.99 -9.46 -0.64
C GLU A 69 5.61 -9.75 -0.06
N ASP A 70 5.35 -9.36 1.19
CA ASP A 70 4.04 -9.51 1.85
C ASP A 70 2.94 -8.72 1.11
N GLY A 71 3.25 -7.50 0.66
CA GLY A 71 2.34 -6.69 -0.14
C GLY A 71 1.98 -7.37 -1.48
N ALA A 72 2.96 -7.98 -2.14
CA ALA A 72 2.73 -8.74 -3.37
C ALA A 72 1.90 -10.01 -3.12
N ALA A 73 2.24 -10.78 -2.08
CA ALA A 73 1.51 -11.97 -1.67
C ALA A 73 0.05 -11.66 -1.34
N TYR A 74 -0.22 -10.53 -0.66
CA TYR A 74 -1.59 -10.07 -0.42
C TYR A 74 -2.34 -9.80 -1.74
N LEU A 75 -1.73 -9.09 -2.69
CA LEU A 75 -2.37 -8.80 -3.97
C LEU A 75 -2.70 -10.06 -4.77
N ASP A 76 -1.89 -11.11 -4.62
CA ASP A 76 -2.06 -12.42 -5.25
C ASP A 76 -3.03 -13.33 -4.48
N GLY A 77 -3.47 -12.90 -3.29
CA GLY A 77 -4.39 -13.63 -2.42
C GLY A 77 -3.74 -14.77 -1.64
N GLU A 78 -2.42 -14.70 -1.47
CA GLU A 78 -1.60 -15.69 -0.77
C GLU A 78 -1.35 -15.34 0.71
N LEU A 79 -1.67 -14.10 1.10
CA LEU A 79 -1.53 -13.60 2.47
C LEU A 79 -2.87 -13.07 3.00
N ASP A 80 -3.24 -13.53 4.20
CA ASP A 80 -4.34 -12.97 4.98
C ASP A 80 -3.82 -11.79 5.80
N VAL A 81 -4.17 -10.57 5.38
CA VAL A 81 -3.74 -9.36 6.07
C VAL A 81 -4.59 -9.07 7.32
N SER A 82 -5.71 -9.76 7.51
CA SER A 82 -6.53 -9.62 8.73
C SER A 82 -5.84 -10.17 9.98
N GLU A 83 -4.83 -11.03 9.81
CA GLU A 83 -4.03 -11.60 10.89
C GLU A 83 -2.74 -10.80 11.17
N LEU A 84 -2.45 -9.75 10.39
CA LEU A 84 -1.26 -8.92 10.60
C LEU A 84 -1.49 -7.87 11.67
N GLU A 85 -0.56 -7.80 12.62
CA GLU A 85 -0.44 -6.69 13.56
C GLU A 85 0.58 -5.66 13.06
N PRO A 86 0.43 -4.37 13.40
CA PRO A 86 1.46 -3.37 13.15
C PRO A 86 2.80 -3.80 13.77
N ARG A 87 3.87 -3.72 13.00
CA ARG A 87 5.25 -3.97 13.44
C ARG A 87 5.80 -2.73 14.15
N ASP A 88 6.56 -2.96 15.23
CA ASP A 88 7.29 -1.92 15.97
C ASP A 88 8.43 -1.28 15.17
#